data_AF-A0A1E1W6S0-F1
#
_entry.id   AF-A0A1E1W6S0-F1
#
_cell.length_a   1.000
_cell.length_b   1.000
_cell.length_c   1.000
_cell.angle_alpha   90.00
_cell.angle_beta   90.00
_cell.angle_gamma   90.00
#
_symmetry.space_group_name_H-M   'P 1'
#
loop_
_entity.id
_entity.type
_entity.pdbx_description
1 polymer ?
#
loop_
_entity_poly.entity_id
_entity_poly.type
_entity_poly.pdbx_seq_one_letter_code
_entity_poly.pdbx_strand_id
1 'polypeptide(L)'
;MLKDSEGEHGVLENAAEVIEELEKELKELYLFRNLFFDNHPIEQANEKNKLVDEKKDVLLEKFEKIDADVQIPQPLRAKFFCLKGRCYNINPLYDARAMQCLSRAVKLNPSMVDSWNELGECYWKNMNVKEARASFEGALKQERNRLSLRCLSIILRQESGARRGKEATAVIQKSVELAKEAVSQDTKDGV
;
A
#
# COMPACT_ATOMS: atom_id res chain seq x y z
N MET A 1 29.23 31.03 26.86
CA MET A 1 28.21 29.99 27.07
C MET A 1 27.42 29.88 25.78
N LEU A 2 27.35 28.66 25.26
CA LEU A 2 26.90 28.30 23.93
C LEU A 2 25.44 28.70 23.72
N LYS A 3 25.15 29.32 22.57
CA LYS A 3 23.79 29.43 22.05
C LYS A 3 23.44 28.05 21.48
N ASP A 4 22.64 27.30 22.20
CA ASP A 4 21.95 26.15 21.63
C ASP A 4 20.87 26.69 20.68
N SER A 5 21.18 26.65 19.39
CA SER A 5 20.19 26.78 18.32
C SER A 5 19.45 25.45 18.22
N GLU A 6 18.48 25.22 19.10
CA GLU A 6 17.45 24.22 18.84
C GLU A 6 16.63 24.73 17.66
N GLY A 7 16.96 24.24 16.48
CA GLY A 7 16.34 24.68 15.23
C GLY A 7 14.86 24.32 15.20
N GLU A 8 14.00 25.32 15.31
CA GLU A 8 12.64 25.29 14.78
C GLU A 8 12.71 25.00 13.28
N HIS A 9 12.77 23.74 12.89
CA HIS A 9 12.61 23.34 11.50
C HIS A 9 11.11 23.37 11.23
N GLY A 10 10.62 24.54 10.83
CA GLY A 10 9.23 24.76 10.46
C GLY A 10 8.80 23.91 9.26
N VAL A 11 7.64 24.25 8.70
CA VAL A 11 7.11 23.58 7.52
C VAL A 11 8.12 23.64 6.37
N LEU A 12 8.40 22.52 5.71
CA LEU A 12 9.28 22.47 4.54
C LEU A 12 8.65 23.27 3.39
N GLU A 13 9.33 24.32 2.94
CA GLU A 13 8.86 25.19 1.85
C GLU A 13 8.69 24.40 0.53
N ASN A 14 9.53 23.38 0.31
CA ASN A 14 9.50 22.50 -0.86
C ASN A 14 8.83 21.13 -0.59
N ALA A 15 7.93 21.03 0.39
CA ALA A 15 7.32 19.76 0.78
C ALA A 15 6.65 18.99 -0.38
N ALA A 16 6.06 19.70 -1.35
CA ALA A 16 5.45 19.08 -2.53
C ALA A 16 6.48 18.36 -3.41
N GLU A 17 7.59 19.03 -3.72
CA GLU A 17 8.70 18.48 -4.52
C GLU A 17 9.34 17.27 -3.82
N VAL A 18 9.55 17.37 -2.51
CA VAL A 18 10.07 16.26 -1.69
C VAL A 18 9.15 15.04 -1.76
N ILE A 19 7.83 15.25 -1.67
CA ILE A 19 6.85 14.15 -1.76
C ILE A 19 6.82 13.54 -3.16
N GLU A 20 6.96 14.36 -4.22
CA GLU A 20 7.05 13.86 -5.59
C GLU A 20 8.32 13.03 -5.83
N GLU A 21 9.46 13.45 -5.28
CA GLU A 21 10.71 12.69 -5.35
C GLU A 21 10.58 11.35 -4.61
N LEU A 22 10.06 11.35 -3.38
CA LEU A 22 9.79 10.13 -2.62
C LEU A 22 8.83 9.18 -3.34
N GLU A 23 7.80 9.72 -3.99
CA GLU A 23 6.87 8.93 -4.79
C GLU A 23 7.55 8.30 -6.01
N LYS A 24 8.42 9.05 -6.69
CA LYS A 24 9.19 8.54 -7.84
C LYS A 24 10.12 7.41 -7.42
N GLU A 25 10.89 7.60 -6.35
CA GLU A 25 11.79 6.56 -5.83
C GLU A 25 11.03 5.32 -5.37
N LEU A 26 9.85 5.50 -4.74
CA LEU A 26 8.98 4.38 -4.38
C LEU A 26 8.50 3.62 -5.63
N LYS A 27 8.12 4.32 -6.71
CA LYS A 27 7.74 3.68 -7.98
C LYS A 27 8.90 2.88 -8.56
N GLU A 28 10.11 3.43 -8.55
CA GLU A 28 11.33 2.74 -9.01
C GLU A 28 11.63 1.49 -8.16
N LEU A 29 11.46 1.58 -6.85
CA LEU A 29 11.61 0.45 -5.93
C LEU A 29 10.57 -0.67 -6.22
N TYR A 30 9.30 -0.32 -6.45
CA TYR A 30 8.28 -1.30 -6.84
C TYR A 30 8.55 -1.89 -8.23
N LEU A 31 9.02 -1.09 -9.18
CA LEU A 31 9.42 -1.55 -10.52
C LEU A 31 10.57 -2.56 -10.43
N PHE A 32 11.60 -2.24 -9.64
CA PHE A 32 12.72 -3.13 -9.36
C PHE A 32 12.26 -4.46 -8.76
N ARG A 33 11.34 -4.43 -7.78
CA ARG A 33 10.78 -5.65 -7.18
C ARG A 33 9.98 -6.48 -8.21
N ASN A 34 9.14 -5.83 -9.00
CA ASN A 34 8.20 -6.50 -9.90
C ASN A 34 8.92 -7.07 -11.13
N LEU A 35 9.83 -6.30 -11.72
CA LEU A 35 10.61 -6.63 -12.92
C LEU A 35 12.02 -7.12 -12.58
N PHE A 36 12.20 -7.69 -11.39
CA PHE A 36 13.52 -8.13 -10.93
C PHE A 36 14.19 -9.07 -11.93
N PHE A 37 13.45 -10.07 -12.41
CA PHE A 37 13.98 -11.09 -13.32
C PHE A 37 14.10 -10.64 -14.79
N ASP A 38 13.64 -9.43 -15.13
CA ASP A 38 13.90 -8.86 -16.46
C ASP A 38 15.37 -8.43 -16.58
N ASN A 39 16.01 -8.14 -15.45
CA ASN A 39 17.39 -7.63 -15.37
C ASN A 39 18.31 -8.49 -14.50
N HIS A 40 17.80 -9.57 -13.88
CA HIS A 40 18.57 -10.47 -13.02
C HIS A 40 18.27 -11.94 -13.37
N PRO A 41 19.28 -12.81 -13.37
CA PRO A 41 19.09 -14.22 -13.69
C PRO A 41 18.31 -14.95 -12.57
N ILE A 42 17.64 -16.06 -12.91
CA ILE A 42 16.74 -16.76 -11.97
C ILE A 42 17.49 -17.34 -10.77
N GLU A 43 18.79 -17.62 -10.91
CA GLU A 43 19.68 -18.06 -9.85
C GLU A 43 19.76 -17.06 -8.69
N GLN A 44 19.52 -15.76 -8.95
CA GLN A 44 19.47 -14.72 -7.92
C GLN A 44 18.10 -14.60 -7.23
N ALA A 45 17.16 -15.52 -7.45
CA ALA A 45 15.84 -15.48 -6.82
C ALA A 45 15.90 -15.41 -5.29
N ASN A 46 16.88 -16.08 -4.67
CA ASN A 46 17.07 -16.06 -3.21
C ASN A 46 17.60 -14.72 -2.69
N GLU A 47 18.25 -13.93 -3.55
CA GLU A 47 18.81 -12.62 -3.21
C GLU A 47 17.81 -11.48 -3.45
N LYS A 48 16.78 -11.70 -4.28
CA LYS A 48 15.76 -10.71 -4.63
C LYS A 48 15.23 -9.94 -3.42
N ASN A 49 14.77 -10.66 -2.39
CA ASN A 49 14.17 -10.01 -1.22
C ASN A 49 15.20 -9.18 -0.45
N LYS A 50 16.44 -9.67 -0.33
CA LYS A 50 17.54 -8.94 0.30
C LYS A 50 17.84 -7.64 -0.45
N LEU A 51 17.94 -7.67 -1.77
CA LEU A 51 18.22 -6.49 -2.59
C LEU A 51 17.06 -5.48 -2.56
N VAL A 52 15.81 -5.97 -2.52
CA VAL A 52 14.63 -5.12 -2.32
C VAL A 52 14.68 -4.46 -0.94
N ASP A 53 15.06 -5.20 0.10
CA ASP A 53 15.22 -4.68 1.46
C ASP A 53 16.30 -3.61 1.55
N GLU A 54 17.47 -3.82 0.94
CA GLU A 54 18.54 -2.81 0.90
C GLU A 54 18.07 -1.50 0.27
N LYS A 55 17.35 -1.56 -0.86
CA LYS A 55 16.79 -0.36 -1.50
C LYS A 55 15.65 0.27 -0.69
N LYS A 56 14.82 -0.56 -0.04
CA LYS A 56 13.75 -0.11 0.85
C LYS A 56 14.34 0.67 2.03
N ASP A 57 15.40 0.17 2.65
CA ASP A 57 16.02 0.78 3.82
C ASP A 57 16.61 2.16 3.50
N VAL A 58 17.27 2.31 2.34
CA VAL A 58 17.74 3.62 1.84
C VAL A 58 16.60 4.62 1.67
N LEU A 59 15.46 4.19 1.12
CA LEU A 59 14.30 5.05 0.96
C LEU A 59 13.64 5.37 2.32
N LEU A 60 13.60 4.41 3.24
CA LEU A 60 13.08 4.62 4.58
C LEU A 60 13.92 5.63 5.37
N GLU A 61 15.24 5.64 5.24
CA GLU A 61 16.08 6.67 5.86
C GLU A 61 15.68 8.09 5.44
N LYS A 62 15.26 8.28 4.18
CA LYS A 62 14.73 9.58 3.72
C LYS A 62 13.40 9.92 4.40
N PHE A 63 12.50 8.95 4.52
CA PHE A 63 11.23 9.13 5.24
C PHE A 63 11.40 9.39 6.74
N GLU A 64 12.41 8.82 7.39
CA GLU A 64 12.64 9.00 8.84
C GLU A 64 13.33 10.33 9.18
N LYS A 65 14.01 10.97 8.22
CA LYS A 65 14.57 12.33 8.40
C LYS A 65 13.50 13.42 8.44
N ILE A 66 12.28 13.11 7.99
CA ILE A 66 11.18 14.06 7.89
C ILE A 66 10.19 13.81 9.04
N ASP A 67 10.08 14.78 9.93
CA ASP A 67 8.97 14.81 10.90
C ASP A 67 7.71 15.30 10.19
N ALA A 68 6.85 14.36 9.81
CA ALA A 68 5.64 14.65 9.05
C ALA A 68 4.65 15.59 9.77
N ASP A 69 4.67 15.65 11.11
CA ASP A 69 3.72 16.47 11.86
C ASP A 69 4.13 17.93 11.94
N VAL A 70 5.44 18.18 11.87
CA VAL A 70 6.04 19.51 11.89
C VAL A 70 6.31 20.01 10.48
N GLN A 71 6.96 19.19 9.66
CA GLN A 71 7.57 19.59 8.38
C GLN A 71 6.63 19.46 7.18
N ILE A 72 5.64 18.55 7.21
CA ILE A 72 4.74 18.33 6.07
C ILE A 72 3.41 19.10 6.26
N PRO A 73 3.02 19.97 5.30
CA PRO A 73 1.73 20.65 5.32
C PRO A 73 0.56 19.68 5.40
N GLN A 74 -0.50 20.05 6.14
CA GLN A 74 -1.70 19.23 6.33
C GLN A 74 -2.28 18.61 5.04
N PRO A 75 -2.43 19.36 3.91
CA PRO A 75 -2.99 18.79 2.68
C PRO A 75 -2.17 17.65 2.07
N LEU A 76 -0.86 17.64 2.33
CA LEU A 76 0.06 16.65 1.76
C LEU A 76 0.38 15.50 2.72
N ARG A 77 0.03 15.66 4.00
CA ARG A 77 0.38 14.72 5.07
C ARG A 77 -0.22 13.33 4.87
N ALA A 78 -1.45 13.25 4.37
CA ALA A 78 -2.07 11.97 4.04
C ALA A 78 -1.28 11.22 2.95
N LYS A 79 -0.86 11.94 1.90
CA LYS A 79 -0.05 11.38 0.80
C LYS A 79 1.31 10.91 1.33
N PHE A 80 1.97 11.71 2.16
CA PHE A 80 3.24 11.33 2.78
C PHE A 80 3.12 10.03 3.57
N PHE A 81 2.13 9.92 4.47
CA PHE A 81 1.92 8.70 5.25
C PHE A 81 1.53 7.49 4.39
N CYS A 82 0.77 7.71 3.31
CA CYS A 82 0.49 6.67 2.34
C CYS A 82 1.80 6.14 1.73
N LEU A 83 2.65 7.01 1.18
CA LEU A 83 3.92 6.61 0.56
C LEU A 83 4.87 5.91 1.55
N LYS A 84 5.01 6.44 2.78
CA LYS A 84 5.81 5.81 3.84
C LYS A 84 5.27 4.42 4.20
N GLY A 85 3.95 4.31 4.34
CA GLY A 85 3.27 3.05 4.61
C GLY A 85 3.45 2.01 3.51
N ARG A 86 3.39 2.44 2.24
CA ARG A 86 3.66 1.61 1.06
C ARG A 86 5.11 1.12 1.03
N CYS A 87 6.06 1.97 1.37
CA CYS A 87 7.47 1.59 1.47
C CYS A 87 7.67 0.45 2.49
N TYR A 88 7.08 0.57 3.70
CA TYR A 88 7.06 -0.51 4.68
C TYR A 88 6.33 -1.78 4.17
N ASN A 89 5.26 -1.60 3.39
CA ASN A 89 4.43 -2.69 2.88
C ASN A 89 5.00 -3.39 1.63
N ILE A 90 6.23 -3.08 1.19
CA ILE A 90 6.73 -3.61 -0.07
C ILE A 90 6.93 -5.12 -0.09
N ASN A 91 7.26 -5.71 1.06
CA ASN A 91 7.54 -7.14 1.18
C ASN A 91 6.28 -7.96 1.42
N PRO A 92 6.30 -9.27 1.12
CA PRO A 92 5.18 -10.16 1.41
C PRO A 92 4.90 -10.33 2.91
N LEU A 93 5.92 -10.17 3.75
CA LEU A 93 5.80 -10.28 5.20
C LEU A 93 5.12 -9.03 5.79
N TYR A 94 4.34 -9.25 6.84
CA TYR A 94 3.66 -8.17 7.55
C TYR A 94 4.66 -7.25 8.29
N ASP A 95 4.43 -5.94 8.17
CA ASP A 95 5.12 -4.90 8.95
C ASP A 95 4.09 -4.00 9.66
N ALA A 96 4.13 -3.96 10.99
CA ALA A 96 3.20 -3.14 11.78
C ALA A 96 3.34 -1.63 11.52
N ARG A 97 4.52 -1.16 11.11
CA ARG A 97 4.78 0.24 10.79
C ARG A 97 4.03 0.68 9.54
N ALA A 98 3.89 -0.22 8.56
CA ALA A 98 3.03 0.01 7.39
C ALA A 98 1.58 0.29 7.83
N MET A 99 1.02 -0.58 8.68
CA MET A 99 -0.35 -0.41 9.17
C MET A 99 -0.54 0.91 9.90
N GLN A 100 0.41 1.31 10.75
CA GLN A 100 0.34 2.58 11.49
C GLN A 100 0.31 3.79 10.54
N CYS A 101 1.21 3.83 9.56
CA CYS A 101 1.26 4.90 8.57
C CYS A 101 -0.02 4.95 7.73
N LEU A 102 -0.47 3.81 7.20
CA LEU A 102 -1.64 3.70 6.33
C LEU A 102 -2.94 4.03 7.07
N SER A 103 -3.07 3.59 8.32
CA SER A 103 -4.21 3.94 9.19
C SER A 103 -4.28 5.44 9.45
N ARG A 104 -3.13 6.12 9.51
CA ARG A 104 -3.08 7.58 9.62
C ARG A 104 -3.45 8.25 8.30
N ALA A 105 -2.96 7.74 7.18
CA ALA A 105 -3.29 8.26 5.85
C ALA A 105 -4.80 8.25 5.57
N VAL A 106 -5.49 7.14 5.85
CA VAL A 106 -6.96 7.04 5.66
C VAL A 106 -7.74 7.94 6.61
N LYS A 107 -7.24 8.21 7.82
CA LYS A 107 -7.88 9.14 8.76
C LYS A 107 -7.74 10.59 8.31
N LEU A 108 -6.57 10.95 7.78
CA LEU A 108 -6.30 12.31 7.29
C LEU A 108 -7.02 12.59 5.97
N ASN A 109 -7.08 11.59 5.08
CA ASN A 109 -7.83 11.69 3.84
C ASN A 109 -8.59 10.37 3.54
N PRO A 110 -9.87 10.28 3.94
CA PRO A 110 -10.70 9.12 3.69
C PRO A 110 -11.02 8.84 2.22
N SER A 111 -10.87 9.82 1.32
CA SER A 111 -11.12 9.63 -0.13
C SER A 111 -9.91 9.06 -0.88
N MET A 112 -8.76 8.91 -0.22
CA MET A 112 -7.55 8.37 -0.84
C MET A 112 -7.62 6.85 -0.97
N VAL A 113 -8.12 6.39 -2.12
CA VAL A 113 -8.32 4.98 -2.48
C VAL A 113 -7.06 4.14 -2.28
N ASP A 114 -5.90 4.65 -2.71
CA ASP A 114 -4.61 3.96 -2.56
C ASP A 114 -4.29 3.63 -1.10
N SER A 115 -4.58 4.54 -0.17
CA SER A 115 -4.35 4.30 1.27
C SER A 115 -5.21 3.16 1.80
N TRP A 116 -6.47 3.08 1.37
CA TRP A 116 -7.38 2.00 1.74
C TRP A 116 -6.94 0.65 1.16
N ASN A 117 -6.51 0.65 -0.10
CA ASN A 117 -6.01 -0.55 -0.77
C ASN A 117 -4.77 -1.11 -0.07
N GLU A 118 -3.79 -0.25 0.18
CA GLU A 118 -2.54 -0.64 0.84
C GLU A 118 -2.79 -1.07 2.30
N LEU A 119 -3.74 -0.40 3.01
CA LEU A 119 -4.15 -0.82 4.35
C LEU A 119 -4.80 -2.22 4.31
N GLY A 120 -5.63 -2.49 3.30
CA GLY A 120 -6.24 -3.80 3.08
C GLY A 120 -5.20 -4.90 2.83
N GLU A 121 -4.20 -4.63 1.99
CA GLU A 121 -3.07 -5.54 1.77
C GLU A 121 -2.26 -5.78 3.05
N CYS A 122 -2.03 -4.74 3.85
CA CYS A 122 -1.33 -4.86 5.12
C CYS A 122 -2.09 -5.76 6.12
N TYR A 123 -3.42 -5.58 6.25
CA TYR A 123 -4.25 -6.47 7.07
C TYR A 123 -4.29 -7.90 6.52
N TRP A 124 -4.27 -8.07 5.20
CA TRP A 124 -4.22 -9.39 4.57
C TRP A 124 -2.93 -10.13 4.92
N LYS A 125 -1.77 -9.45 4.87
CA LYS A 125 -0.48 -10.00 5.32
C LYS A 125 -0.46 -10.32 6.81
N ASN A 126 -1.19 -9.56 7.62
CA ASN A 126 -1.39 -9.83 9.04
C ASN A 126 -2.43 -10.93 9.33
N MET A 127 -2.91 -11.65 8.30
CA MET A 127 -3.96 -12.67 8.40
C MET A 127 -5.29 -12.16 8.99
N ASN A 128 -5.47 -10.83 9.08
CA ASN A 128 -6.70 -10.21 9.54
C ASN A 128 -7.64 -9.96 8.36
N VAL A 129 -8.22 -11.05 7.85
CA VAL A 129 -9.07 -11.04 6.66
C VAL A 129 -10.30 -10.13 6.84
N LYS A 130 -10.83 -10.01 8.05
CA LYS A 130 -11.98 -9.15 8.36
C LYS A 130 -11.66 -7.68 8.12
N GLU A 131 -10.55 -7.18 8.66
CA GLU A 131 -10.15 -5.78 8.49
C GLU A 131 -9.59 -5.51 7.09
N ALA A 132 -8.97 -6.51 6.45
CA ALA A 132 -8.59 -6.43 5.04
C ALA A 132 -9.81 -6.17 4.16
N ARG A 133 -10.87 -6.96 4.36
CA ARG A 133 -12.15 -6.79 3.67
C ARG A 133 -12.76 -5.42 3.91
N ALA A 134 -12.84 -4.99 5.17
CA ALA A 134 -13.39 -3.67 5.51
C ALA A 134 -12.63 -2.54 4.82
N SER A 135 -11.31 -2.67 4.68
CA SER A 135 -10.46 -1.69 4.01
C SER A 135 -10.72 -1.64 2.50
N PHE A 136 -10.80 -2.79 1.82
CA PHE A 136 -11.14 -2.83 0.39
C PHE A 136 -12.58 -2.40 0.10
N GLU A 137 -13.53 -2.71 0.99
CA GLU A 137 -14.90 -2.17 0.90
C GLU A 137 -14.88 -0.64 1.13
N GLY A 138 -14.03 -0.13 2.01
CA GLY A 138 -13.77 1.29 2.23
C GLY A 138 -13.26 1.99 0.97
N ALA A 139 -12.28 1.39 0.28
CA ALA A 139 -11.77 1.88 -1.00
C ALA A 139 -12.88 1.99 -2.05
N LEU A 140 -13.71 0.95 -2.19
CA LEU A 140 -14.80 0.91 -3.18
C LEU A 140 -15.97 1.86 -2.88
N LYS A 141 -16.11 2.32 -1.63
CA LYS A 141 -17.05 3.39 -1.29
C LYS A 141 -16.61 4.75 -1.82
N GLN A 142 -15.29 4.95 -1.97
CA GLN A 142 -14.73 6.19 -2.53
C GLN A 142 -14.68 6.11 -4.04
N GLU A 143 -14.08 5.05 -4.58
CA GLU A 143 -13.93 4.85 -6.02
C GLU A 143 -13.91 3.36 -6.38
N ARG A 144 -14.63 3.01 -7.43
CA ARG A 144 -14.70 1.66 -7.96
C ARG A 144 -13.42 1.31 -8.71
N ASN A 145 -12.48 0.62 -8.06
CA ASN A 145 -11.16 0.33 -8.60
C ASN A 145 -10.83 -1.18 -8.67
N ARG A 146 -9.97 -1.53 -9.63
CA ARG A 146 -9.58 -2.92 -9.96
C ARG A 146 -8.96 -3.68 -8.79
N LEU A 147 -8.08 -3.04 -8.01
CA LEU A 147 -7.35 -3.72 -6.93
C LEU A 147 -8.32 -4.19 -5.85
N SER A 148 -9.19 -3.30 -5.35
CA SER A 148 -10.16 -3.68 -4.31
C SER A 148 -11.13 -4.75 -4.79
N LEU A 149 -11.60 -4.66 -6.05
CA LEU A 149 -12.47 -5.67 -6.66
C LEU A 149 -11.80 -7.06 -6.67
N ARG A 150 -10.55 -7.12 -7.13
CA ARG A 150 -9.76 -8.35 -7.19
C ARG A 150 -9.53 -8.93 -5.79
N CYS A 151 -9.10 -8.11 -4.83
CA CYS A 151 -8.84 -8.58 -3.46
C CYS A 151 -10.11 -9.05 -2.76
N LEU A 152 -11.24 -8.35 -2.89
CA LEU A 152 -12.52 -8.81 -2.35
C LEU A 152 -12.99 -10.09 -3.02
N SER A 153 -12.78 -10.24 -4.32
CA SER A 153 -13.08 -11.50 -5.01
C SER A 153 -12.32 -12.68 -4.39
N ILE A 154 -11.03 -12.52 -4.08
CA ILE A 154 -10.21 -13.54 -3.40
C ILE A 154 -10.74 -13.83 -1.99
N ILE A 155 -11.00 -12.78 -1.19
CA ILE A 155 -11.54 -12.91 0.17
C ILE A 155 -12.86 -13.69 0.17
N LEU A 156 -13.79 -13.34 -0.72
CA LEU A 156 -15.10 -14.01 -0.80
C LEU A 156 -14.96 -15.49 -1.20
N ARG A 157 -14.01 -15.83 -2.08
CA ARG A 157 -13.70 -17.24 -2.41
C ARG A 157 -13.23 -18.00 -1.17
N GLN A 158 -12.33 -17.42 -0.38
CA GLN A 158 -11.84 -18.05 0.85
C GLN A 158 -12.97 -18.24 1.88
N GLU A 159 -13.82 -17.23 2.08
CA GLU A 159 -14.98 -17.33 2.99
C GLU A 159 -15.99 -18.39 2.56
N SER A 160 -16.14 -18.64 1.25
CA SER A 160 -17.11 -19.61 0.74
C SER A 160 -16.81 -21.04 1.16
N GLY A 161 -15.53 -21.40 1.34
CA GLY A 161 -15.12 -22.74 1.78
C GLY A 161 -15.60 -23.09 3.20
N ALA A 162 -15.93 -22.09 4.03
CA ALA A 162 -16.47 -22.27 5.37
C ALA A 162 -18.01 -22.34 5.42
N ARG A 163 -18.71 -22.04 4.32
CA ARG A 163 -20.18 -21.97 4.25
C ARG A 163 -20.76 -23.21 3.56
N ARG A 164 -22.04 -23.52 3.80
CA ARG A 164 -22.73 -24.67 3.19
C ARG A 164 -23.99 -24.23 2.43
N GLY A 165 -24.36 -24.98 1.40
CA GLY A 165 -25.63 -24.80 0.67
C GLY A 165 -25.75 -23.47 -0.09
N LYS A 166 -26.95 -22.88 -0.10
CA LYS A 166 -27.30 -21.70 -0.92
C LYS A 166 -26.48 -20.45 -0.58
N GLU A 167 -26.02 -20.32 0.65
CA GLU A 167 -25.18 -19.20 1.07
C GLU A 167 -23.79 -19.26 0.44
N ALA A 168 -23.19 -20.45 0.35
CA ALA A 168 -21.91 -20.64 -0.31
C ALA A 168 -22.02 -20.29 -1.80
N THR A 169 -23.10 -20.71 -2.48
CA THR A 169 -23.31 -20.39 -3.90
C THR A 169 -23.46 -18.90 -4.16
N ALA A 170 -24.17 -18.16 -3.30
CA ALA A 170 -24.34 -16.72 -3.47
C ALA A 170 -23.02 -15.96 -3.27
N VAL A 171 -22.19 -16.37 -2.30
CA VAL A 171 -20.88 -15.77 -2.06
C VAL A 171 -19.92 -16.02 -3.22
N ILE A 172 -19.91 -17.24 -3.77
CA ILE A 172 -19.11 -17.60 -4.94
C ILE A 172 -19.55 -16.78 -6.16
N GLN A 173 -20.85 -16.67 -6.40
CA GLN A 173 -21.39 -15.89 -7.50
C GLN A 173 -20.94 -14.42 -7.43
N LYS A 174 -21.08 -13.79 -6.25
CA LYS A 174 -20.59 -12.42 -6.02
C LYS A 174 -19.08 -12.30 -6.22
N SER A 175 -18.30 -13.29 -5.77
CA SER A 175 -16.86 -13.30 -6.01
C SER A 175 -16.51 -13.30 -7.50
N VAL A 176 -17.21 -14.11 -8.31
CA VAL A 176 -17.01 -14.18 -9.76
C VAL A 176 -17.39 -12.86 -10.43
N GLU A 177 -18.48 -12.21 -9.99
CA GLU A 177 -18.89 -10.89 -10.50
C GLU A 177 -17.80 -9.84 -10.27
N LEU A 178 -17.26 -9.76 -9.05
CA LEU A 178 -16.17 -8.83 -8.73
C LEU A 178 -14.90 -9.12 -9.54
N ALA A 179 -14.58 -10.40 -9.78
CA ALA A 179 -13.43 -10.77 -10.62
C ALA A 179 -13.62 -10.32 -12.07
N LYS A 180 -14.81 -10.59 -12.64
CA LYS A 180 -15.14 -10.18 -14.02
C LYS A 180 -15.10 -8.66 -14.17
N GLU A 181 -15.62 -7.94 -13.18
CA GLU A 181 -15.58 -6.48 -13.17
C GLU A 181 -14.13 -5.98 -13.11
N ALA A 182 -13.29 -6.54 -12.23
CA ALA A 182 -11.87 -6.17 -12.14
C ALA A 182 -11.12 -6.34 -13.48
N VAL A 183 -11.39 -7.43 -14.21
CA VAL A 183 -10.81 -7.67 -15.54
C VAL A 183 -11.37 -6.70 -16.58
N SER A 184 -12.67 -6.39 -16.52
CA SER A 184 -13.29 -5.45 -17.48
C SER A 184 -12.72 -4.03 -17.38
N GLN A 185 -12.15 -3.65 -16.23
CA GLN A 185 -11.48 -2.37 -16.05
C GLN A 185 -10.08 -2.31 -16.70
N ASP A 186 -9.50 -3.44 -17.11
CA ASP A 186 -8.24 -3.49 -17.83
C ASP A 186 -8.19 -4.69 -18.78
N THR A 187 -8.54 -4.45 -20.05
CA THR A 187 -8.57 -5.49 -21.09
C THR A 187 -7.19 -6.00 -21.52
N LYS A 188 -6.10 -5.46 -20.95
CA LYS A 188 -4.73 -5.94 -21.19
C LYS A 188 -4.23 -6.93 -20.12
N ASP A 189 -5.04 -7.22 -19.10
CA ASP A 189 -4.66 -8.15 -18.03
C ASP A 189 -4.76 -9.60 -18.50
N GLY A 190 -3.70 -10.09 -19.15
CA GLY A 190 -3.59 -11.46 -19.66
C GLY A 190 -2.85 -11.63 -20.99
N VAL A 191 -2.25 -10.56 -21.54
CA VAL A 191 -1.39 -10.60 -22.74
C VAL A 191 0.01 -10.09 -22.39
#